data_AF-A0A453HUB8-F1
#
_entry.id   AF-A0A453HUB8-F1
#
_cell.length_a   1.000
_cell.length_b   1.000
_cell.length_c   1.000
_cell.angle_alpha   90.00
_cell.angle_beta   90.00
_cell.angle_gamma   90.00
#
_symmetry.space_group_name_H-M   'P 1'
#
loop_
_entity.id
_entity.type
_entity.pdbx_description
1 polymer ?
#
loop_
_entity_poly.entity_id
_entity_poly.type
_entity_poly.pdbx_seq_one_letter_code
_entity_poly.pdbx_strand_id
1 'polypeptide(L)'
;RTREYQTAMEDQKRLNDALQMELTELKAHTESSLNVIKKFYEVRSRECECPSNITFEEKCSILLDDSADSWSFNLDGETSTSKYIASLEQENESLKAKISKLQSNLRMSFEIEQHLQRNVRTLEKKQALNDDLMRDGLSALQKVYTHQRAEIMKILEEESLLLSTAVNEIQDKLTQICINAEIIGNPVEKMQCCDSSCKDVHVTMDIGPETIPKGDVPTGY
;
A
#
# COMPACT_ATOMS: atom_id res chain seq x y z
N ARG A 1 94.18 4.33 19.58
CA ARG A 1 93.90 5.74 19.27
C ARG A 1 92.70 5.95 18.35
N THR A 2 92.74 5.68 17.04
CA THR A 2 91.62 6.02 16.13
C THR A 2 90.29 5.33 16.48
N ARG A 3 90.31 4.02 16.80
CA ARG A 3 89.11 3.30 17.25
C ARG A 3 88.52 3.84 18.56
N GLU A 4 89.36 4.17 19.53
CA GLU A 4 88.91 4.72 20.82
C GLU A 4 88.25 6.09 20.65
N TYR A 5 88.80 6.94 19.76
CA TYR A 5 88.16 8.21 19.41
C TYR A 5 86.83 8.02 18.67
N GLN A 6 86.73 7.00 17.81
CA GLN A 6 85.49 6.65 17.13
C GLN A 6 84.41 6.21 18.14
N THR A 7 84.77 5.32 19.08
CA THR A 7 83.87 4.86 20.13
C THR A 7 83.43 6.01 21.04
N ALA A 8 84.35 6.88 21.47
CA ALA A 8 84.00 8.05 22.28
C ALA A 8 83.07 9.03 21.54
N MET A 9 83.26 9.19 20.22
CA MET A 9 82.37 10.01 19.38
C MET A 9 80.98 9.40 19.25
N GLU A 10 80.88 8.08 19.10
CA GLU A 10 79.62 7.34 19.05
C GLU A 10 78.88 7.34 20.40
N ASP A 11 79.60 7.25 21.52
CA ASP A 11 79.04 7.37 22.87
C ASP A 11 78.53 8.79 23.13
N GLN A 12 79.29 9.82 22.74
CA GLN A 12 78.87 11.22 22.87
C GLN A 12 77.63 11.51 22.02
N LYS A 13 77.55 10.94 20.81
CA LYS A 13 76.38 11.07 19.95
C LYS A 13 75.15 10.45 20.60
N ARG A 14 75.27 9.22 21.13
CA ARG A 14 74.17 8.55 21.84
C ARG A 14 73.70 9.33 23.06
N LEU A 15 74.64 9.90 23.84
CA LEU A 15 74.30 10.75 24.98
C LEU A 15 73.55 12.02 24.55
N ASN A 16 74.00 12.66 23.47
CA ASN A 16 73.34 13.87 22.94
C ASN A 16 71.93 13.56 22.43
N ASP A 17 71.76 12.45 21.69
CA ASP A 17 70.45 11.99 21.21
C ASP A 17 69.49 11.71 22.39
N ALA A 18 69.99 11.08 23.47
CA ALA A 18 69.21 10.83 24.68
C ALA A 18 68.80 12.12 25.41
N LEU A 19 69.73 13.06 25.60
CA LEU A 19 69.45 14.36 26.22
C LEU A 19 68.44 15.17 25.40
N GLN A 20 68.53 15.11 24.08
CA GLN A 20 67.59 15.81 23.20
C GLN A 20 66.18 15.23 23.34
N MET A 21 66.06 13.91 23.45
CA MET A 21 64.78 13.22 23.70
C MET A 21 64.19 13.61 25.07
N GLU A 22 64.96 13.53 26.15
CA GLU A 22 64.53 13.95 27.49
C GLU A 22 64.07 15.41 27.52
N LEU A 23 64.78 16.30 26.82
CA LEU A 23 64.43 17.72 26.74
C LEU A 23 63.10 17.93 26.00
N THR A 24 62.82 17.15 24.96
CA THR A 24 61.53 17.20 24.26
C THR A 24 60.37 16.68 25.11
N GLU A 25 60.58 15.59 25.86
CA GLU A 25 59.57 15.04 26.77
C GLU A 25 59.28 16.00 27.92
N LEU A 26 60.33 16.57 28.53
CA LEU A 26 60.17 17.52 29.62
C LEU A 26 59.42 18.78 29.16
N LYS A 27 59.72 19.30 27.96
CA LYS A 27 58.97 20.43 27.37
C LYS A 27 57.49 20.09 27.18
N ALA A 28 57.18 18.92 26.62
CA ALA A 28 55.80 18.50 26.42
C ALA A 28 55.05 18.35 27.75
N HIS A 29 55.73 17.79 28.77
CA HIS A 29 55.15 17.66 30.11
C HIS A 29 54.90 19.02 30.76
N THR A 30 55.87 19.94 30.70
CA THR A 30 55.71 21.31 31.22
C THR A 30 54.58 22.05 30.52
N GLU A 31 54.47 21.96 29.19
CA GLU A 31 53.38 22.58 28.44
C GLU A 31 52.01 22.02 28.84
N SER A 32 51.90 20.69 28.99
CA SER A 32 50.68 20.05 29.49
C SER A 32 50.29 20.58 30.87
N SER A 33 51.24 20.64 31.81
CA SER A 33 51.00 21.15 33.17
C SER A 33 50.55 22.61 33.17
N LEU A 34 51.20 23.48 32.37
CA LEU A 34 50.79 24.88 32.23
C LEU A 34 49.37 25.01 31.66
N ASN A 35 49.01 24.16 30.68
CA ASN A 35 47.67 24.17 30.10
C ASN A 35 46.59 23.75 31.12
N VAL A 36 46.89 22.77 31.97
CA VAL A 36 46.01 22.35 33.08
C VAL A 36 45.77 23.51 34.04
N ILE A 37 46.84 24.17 34.50
CA ILE A 37 46.75 25.34 35.40
C ILE A 37 45.90 26.44 34.77
N LYS A 38 46.14 26.75 33.49
CA LYS A 38 45.35 27.74 32.74
C LYS A 38 43.86 27.39 32.73
N LYS A 39 43.52 26.13 32.47
CA LYS A 39 42.12 25.67 32.37
C LYS A 39 41.40 25.78 33.71
N PHE A 40 42.01 25.33 34.80
CA PHE A 40 41.40 25.48 36.12
C PHE A 40 41.23 26.95 36.51
N TYR A 41 42.22 27.79 36.22
CA TYR A 41 42.12 29.23 36.45
C TYR A 41 41.00 29.88 35.61
N GLU A 42 40.84 29.48 34.34
CA GLU A 42 39.75 29.95 33.48
C GLU A 42 38.38 29.62 34.08
N VAL A 43 38.18 28.41 34.61
CA VAL A 43 36.92 28.02 35.26
C VAL A 43 36.69 28.87 36.51
N ARG A 44 37.70 28.98 37.38
CA ARG A 44 37.64 29.75 38.62
C ARG A 44 37.33 31.23 38.41
N SER A 45 37.95 31.83 37.38
CA SER A 45 37.78 33.25 37.03
C SER A 45 36.42 33.62 36.44
N ARG A 46 35.58 32.65 36.08
CA ARG A 46 34.20 32.92 35.62
C ARG A 46 33.26 33.22 36.79
N GLU A 47 33.55 32.68 37.97
CA GLU A 47 32.68 32.75 39.15
C GLU A 47 33.19 33.74 40.21
N CYS A 48 34.45 34.21 40.12
CA CYS A 48 34.97 35.31 40.93
C CYS A 48 35.80 36.29 40.12
N GLU A 49 35.96 37.51 40.64
CA GLU A 49 36.84 38.55 40.10
C GLU A 49 38.32 38.18 40.34
N CYS A 50 38.82 37.21 39.57
CA CYS A 50 40.23 36.83 39.59
C CYS A 50 41.07 37.74 38.68
N PRO A 51 42.25 38.19 39.10
CA PRO A 51 43.10 39.07 38.30
C PRO A 51 43.64 38.35 37.04
N SER A 52 43.39 38.92 35.86
CA SER A 52 43.67 38.23 34.59
C SER A 52 45.15 38.27 34.15
N ASN A 53 45.94 39.24 34.65
CA ASN A 53 47.31 39.52 34.22
C ASN A 53 48.37 39.11 35.27
N ILE A 54 48.28 37.86 35.74
CA ILE A 54 49.22 37.29 36.72
C ILE A 54 50.00 36.12 36.12
N THR A 55 51.16 35.82 36.71
CA THR A 55 52.03 34.72 36.31
C THR A 55 51.38 33.36 36.57
N PHE A 56 51.89 32.30 35.93
CA PHE A 56 51.38 30.94 36.16
C PHE A 56 51.59 30.47 37.61
N GLU A 57 52.65 30.90 38.26
CA GLU A 57 52.95 30.56 39.64
C GLU A 57 51.93 31.18 40.59
N GLU A 58 51.56 32.45 40.37
CA GLU A 58 50.48 33.11 41.10
C GLU A 58 49.11 32.47 40.82
N LYS A 59 48.83 32.06 39.57
CA LYS A 59 47.62 31.29 39.25
C LYS A 59 47.57 29.99 40.04
N CYS A 60 48.70 29.27 40.12
CA CYS A 60 48.82 28.06 40.92
C CYS A 60 48.57 28.33 42.41
N SER A 61 49.21 29.35 42.98
CA SER A 61 49.01 29.71 44.39
C SER A 61 47.54 29.98 44.70
N ILE A 62 46.85 30.77 43.87
CA ILE A 62 45.42 31.05 44.05
C ILE A 62 44.58 29.77 44.00
N LEU A 63 44.80 28.90 43.01
CA LEU A 63 44.06 27.65 42.87
C LEU A 63 44.32 26.68 44.04
N LEU A 64 45.53 26.70 44.61
CA LEU A 64 45.91 25.86 45.75
C LEU A 64 45.34 26.40 47.07
N ASP A 65 45.14 27.72 47.16
CA ASP A 65 44.54 28.40 48.32
C ASP A 65 43.01 28.31 48.34
N ASP A 66 42.38 27.92 47.22
CA ASP A 66 40.94 27.72 47.14
C ASP A 66 40.48 26.63 48.13
N SER A 67 39.42 26.92 48.89
CA SER A 67 38.79 25.93 49.77
C SER A 67 38.08 24.85 48.94
N ALA A 68 37.87 23.66 49.52
CA ALA A 68 37.09 22.60 48.88
C ALA A 68 35.67 23.06 48.49
N ASP A 69 35.10 23.99 49.25
CA ASP A 69 33.79 24.58 48.97
C ASP A 69 33.80 25.45 47.71
N SER A 70 34.93 26.11 47.40
CA SER A 70 35.12 26.93 46.20
C SER A 70 35.13 26.11 44.90
N TRP A 71 35.33 24.80 45.01
CA TRP A 71 35.23 23.83 43.91
C TRP A 71 33.98 22.96 43.99
N SER A 72 33.08 23.27 44.91
CA SER A 72 31.82 22.57 45.08
C SER A 72 30.69 23.38 44.45
N PHE A 73 29.78 22.70 43.74
CA PHE A 73 28.55 23.31 43.20
C PHE A 73 27.49 23.54 44.28
N ASN A 74 27.90 23.90 45.51
CA ASN A 74 27.00 24.17 46.63
C ASN A 74 26.95 25.69 46.87
N LEU A 75 26.55 26.47 45.86
CA LEU A 75 26.47 27.92 46.06
C LEU A 75 25.35 28.30 47.03
N ASP A 76 24.26 27.53 47.05
CA ASP A 76 23.14 27.68 47.97
C ASP A 76 22.59 26.27 48.25
N GLY A 77 22.29 25.94 49.52
CA GLY A 77 21.93 24.58 49.97
C GLY A 77 20.69 23.90 49.33
N GLU A 78 20.20 24.33 48.17
CA GLU A 78 19.03 23.79 47.47
C GLU A 78 19.34 22.76 46.36
N THR A 79 20.54 22.75 45.79
CA THR A 79 20.92 21.77 44.73
C THR A 79 22.38 21.36 44.81
N SER A 80 22.67 20.32 45.59
CA SER A 80 23.98 19.65 45.60
C SER A 80 24.22 18.88 44.30
N THR A 81 25.50 18.71 43.93
CA THR A 81 25.94 17.84 42.82
C THR A 81 25.26 16.46 42.85
N SER A 82 25.06 15.90 44.04
CA SER A 82 24.38 14.61 44.25
C SER A 82 22.92 14.62 43.77
N LYS A 83 22.19 15.73 43.96
CA LYS A 83 20.79 15.85 43.49
C LYS A 83 20.71 15.90 41.97
N TYR A 84 21.65 16.60 41.33
CA TYR A 84 21.78 16.62 39.88
C TYR A 84 22.10 15.23 39.32
N ILE A 85 23.05 14.52 39.93
CA ILE A 85 23.38 13.13 39.55
C ILE A 85 22.14 12.23 39.66
N ALA A 86 21.41 12.28 40.78
CA ALA A 86 20.21 11.48 40.96
C ALA A 86 19.11 11.79 39.92
N SER A 87 18.92 13.08 39.56
CA SER A 87 17.99 13.47 38.50
C SER A 87 18.39 12.91 37.13
N LEU A 88 19.68 12.96 36.78
CA LEU A 88 20.18 12.37 35.53
C LEU A 88 20.04 10.85 35.50
N GLU A 89 20.31 10.16 36.61
CA GLU A 89 20.11 8.71 36.72
C GLU A 89 18.63 8.34 36.54
N GLN A 90 17.72 9.09 37.16
CA GLN A 90 16.28 8.89 36.99
C GLN A 90 15.83 9.10 35.54
N GLU A 91 16.32 10.16 34.88
CA GLU A 91 16.01 10.41 33.48
C GLU A 91 16.56 9.29 32.58
N ASN A 92 17.78 8.82 32.85
CA ASN A 92 18.40 7.73 32.10
C ASN A 92 17.58 6.43 32.22
N GLU A 93 17.11 6.07 33.42
CA GLU A 93 16.23 4.91 33.60
C GLU A 93 14.87 5.10 32.91
N SER A 94 14.31 6.31 32.94
CA SER A 94 13.09 6.63 32.18
C SER A 94 13.29 6.44 30.67
N LEU A 95 14.42 6.89 30.13
CA LEU A 95 14.75 6.75 28.71
C LEU A 95 14.97 5.29 28.33
N LYS A 96 15.69 4.51 29.15
CA LYS A 96 15.85 3.06 28.94
C LYS A 96 14.49 2.36 28.86
N ALA A 97 13.58 2.65 29.80
CA ALA A 97 12.23 2.09 29.80
C ALA A 97 11.44 2.46 28.53
N LYS A 98 11.53 3.72 28.09
CA LYS A 98 10.90 4.18 26.84
C LYS A 98 11.48 3.46 25.62
N ILE A 99 12.81 3.28 25.55
CA ILE A 99 13.49 2.56 24.47
C ILE A 99 13.04 1.10 24.44
N SER A 100 13.00 0.41 25.58
CA SER A 100 12.53 -0.98 25.65
C SER A 100 11.08 -1.11 25.19
N LYS A 101 10.20 -0.16 25.56
CA LYS A 101 8.82 -0.12 25.07
C LYS A 101 8.74 0.08 23.56
N LEU A 102 9.53 1.01 23.00
CA LEU A 102 9.59 1.24 21.56
C LEU A 102 10.09 -0.01 20.81
N GLN A 103 11.11 -0.68 21.31
CA GLN A 103 11.63 -1.93 20.73
C GLN A 103 10.58 -3.05 20.73
N SER A 104 9.82 -3.20 21.83
CA SER A 104 8.72 -4.15 21.92
C SER A 104 7.62 -3.84 20.89
N ASN A 105 7.19 -2.57 20.82
CA ASN A 105 6.19 -2.12 19.86
C ASN A 105 6.63 -2.34 18.41
N LEU A 106 7.90 -2.06 18.10
CA LEU A 106 8.46 -2.27 16.77
C LEU A 106 8.44 -3.75 16.38
N ARG A 107 8.79 -4.65 17.30
CA ARG A 107 8.75 -6.10 17.08
C ARG A 107 7.32 -6.56 16.76
N MET A 108 6.35 -6.17 17.57
CA MET A 108 4.94 -6.52 17.33
C MET A 108 4.45 -5.95 16.00
N SER A 109 4.78 -4.70 15.69
CA SER A 109 4.38 -4.07 14.42
C SER A 109 4.94 -4.80 13.21
N PHE A 110 6.20 -5.26 13.29
CA PHE A 110 6.83 -6.06 12.25
C PHE A 110 6.14 -7.42 12.06
N GLU A 111 5.75 -8.09 13.14
CA GLU A 111 5.01 -9.35 13.07
C GLU A 111 3.64 -9.17 12.39
N ILE A 112 2.94 -8.06 12.70
CA ILE A 112 1.68 -7.68 12.06
C ILE A 112 1.88 -7.43 10.57
N GLU A 113 2.88 -6.63 10.19
CA GLU A 113 3.20 -6.33 8.79
C GLU A 113 3.49 -7.61 8.00
N GLN A 114 4.28 -8.51 8.59
CA GLN A 114 4.63 -9.78 7.96
C GLN A 114 3.40 -10.68 7.77
N HIS A 115 2.48 -10.71 8.73
CA HIS A 115 1.22 -11.43 8.59
C HIS A 115 0.34 -10.84 7.48
N LEU A 116 0.18 -9.52 7.45
CA LEU A 116 -0.58 -8.82 6.40
C LEU A 116 0.01 -9.06 5.02
N GLN A 117 1.34 -9.03 4.89
CA GLN A 117 2.01 -9.31 3.62
C GLN A 117 1.74 -10.73 3.10
N ARG A 118 1.70 -11.73 3.99
CA ARG A 118 1.31 -13.11 3.61
C ARG A 118 -0.15 -13.19 3.17
N ASN A 119 -1.04 -12.46 3.84
CA ASN A 119 -2.46 -12.41 3.48
C ASN A 119 -2.66 -11.78 2.11
N VAL A 120 -1.99 -10.66 1.80
CA VAL A 120 -2.03 -10.03 0.48
C VAL A 120 -1.62 -11.03 -0.61
N ARG A 121 -0.46 -11.69 -0.46
CA ARG A 121 -0.01 -12.70 -1.43
C ARG A 121 -1.01 -13.86 -1.61
N THR A 122 -1.71 -14.23 -0.55
CA THR A 122 -2.72 -15.30 -0.61
C THR A 122 -3.97 -14.83 -1.35
N LEU A 123 -4.40 -13.59 -1.10
CA LEU A 123 -5.54 -12.98 -1.78
C LEU A 123 -5.26 -12.76 -3.27
N GLU A 124 -4.07 -12.27 -3.63
CA GLU A 124 -3.64 -12.11 -5.03
C GLU A 124 -3.72 -13.45 -5.80
N LYS A 125 -3.26 -14.54 -5.19
CA LYS A 125 -3.38 -15.88 -5.79
C LYS A 125 -4.83 -16.32 -5.98
N LYS A 126 -5.68 -16.10 -4.96
CA LYS A 126 -7.11 -16.43 -5.07
C LYS A 126 -7.81 -15.60 -6.13
N GLN A 127 -7.47 -14.33 -6.23
CA GLN A 127 -8.00 -13.42 -7.23
C GLN A 127 -7.62 -13.89 -8.64
N ALA A 128 -6.34 -14.20 -8.88
CA ALA A 128 -5.89 -14.71 -10.17
C ALA A 128 -6.63 -16.00 -10.59
N LEU A 129 -6.81 -16.95 -9.66
CA LEU A 129 -7.57 -18.17 -9.91
C LEU A 129 -9.04 -17.90 -10.24
N ASN A 130 -9.66 -16.94 -9.55
CA ASN A 130 -11.05 -16.57 -9.80
C ASN A 130 -11.21 -15.85 -11.14
N ASP A 131 -10.28 -14.96 -11.48
CA ASP A 131 -10.28 -14.25 -12.77
C ASP A 131 -10.15 -15.23 -13.93
N ASP A 132 -9.29 -16.24 -13.81
CA ASP A 132 -9.16 -17.29 -14.82
C ASP A 132 -10.42 -18.16 -14.93
N LEU A 133 -11.02 -18.57 -13.80
CA LEU A 133 -12.29 -19.30 -13.79
C LEU A 133 -13.41 -18.50 -14.48
N MET A 134 -13.53 -17.21 -14.18
CA MET A 134 -14.55 -16.35 -14.77
C MET A 134 -14.33 -16.16 -16.27
N ARG A 135 -13.08 -15.98 -16.69
CA ARG A 135 -12.70 -15.87 -18.10
C ARG A 135 -13.04 -17.13 -18.88
N ASP A 136 -12.71 -18.30 -18.33
CA ASP A 136 -12.99 -19.59 -18.94
C ASP A 136 -14.50 -19.85 -19.01
N GLY A 137 -15.23 -19.56 -17.93
CA GLY A 137 -16.69 -19.68 -17.88
C GLY A 137 -17.39 -18.79 -18.91
N LEU A 138 -16.98 -17.51 -19.01
CA LEU A 138 -17.52 -16.59 -20.00
C LEU A 138 -17.21 -17.02 -21.43
N SER A 139 -15.98 -17.50 -21.69
CA SER A 139 -15.57 -18.02 -23.00
C SER A 139 -16.39 -19.25 -23.40
N ALA A 140 -16.62 -20.18 -22.46
CA ALA A 140 -17.46 -21.35 -22.69
C ALA A 140 -18.92 -20.96 -23.00
N LEU A 141 -19.49 -20.04 -22.21
CA LEU A 141 -20.85 -19.55 -22.42
C LEU A 141 -20.99 -18.85 -23.78
N GLN A 142 -20.03 -18.02 -24.16
CA GLN A 142 -20.02 -17.35 -25.45
C GLN A 142 -19.97 -18.36 -26.61
N LYS A 143 -19.15 -19.42 -26.51
CA LYS A 143 -19.09 -20.50 -27.51
C LYS A 143 -20.43 -21.21 -27.64
N VAL A 144 -21.08 -21.55 -26.51
CA VAL A 144 -22.40 -22.19 -26.52
C VAL A 144 -23.43 -21.27 -27.17
N TYR A 145 -23.50 -20.00 -26.76
CA TYR A 145 -24.45 -19.04 -27.30
C TYR A 145 -24.26 -18.83 -28.82
N THR A 146 -23.02 -18.65 -29.27
CA THR A 146 -22.72 -18.46 -30.69
C THR A 146 -23.08 -19.69 -31.52
N HIS A 147 -22.79 -20.89 -31.02
CA HIS A 147 -23.18 -22.14 -31.68
C HIS A 147 -24.71 -22.30 -31.74
N GLN A 148 -25.41 -22.13 -30.62
CA GLN A 148 -26.88 -22.23 -30.57
C GLN A 148 -27.55 -21.22 -31.51
N ARG A 149 -27.07 -19.98 -31.54
CA ARG A 149 -27.60 -18.96 -32.44
C ARG A 149 -27.40 -19.35 -33.91
N ALA A 150 -26.24 -19.90 -34.27
CA ALA A 150 -25.97 -20.35 -35.63
C ALA A 150 -26.89 -21.51 -36.04
N GLU A 151 -27.08 -22.50 -35.16
CA GLU A 151 -28.00 -23.63 -35.41
C GLU A 151 -29.46 -23.16 -35.55
N ILE A 152 -29.94 -22.27 -34.68
CA ILE A 152 -31.28 -21.70 -34.77
C ILE A 152 -31.46 -20.97 -36.10
N MET A 153 -30.49 -20.14 -36.49
CA MET A 153 -30.55 -19.37 -37.73
C MET A 153 -30.60 -20.29 -38.95
N LYS A 154 -29.77 -21.34 -38.97
CA LYS A 154 -29.77 -22.37 -40.01
C LYS A 154 -31.14 -23.05 -40.14
N ILE A 155 -31.73 -23.51 -39.03
CA ILE A 155 -33.06 -24.17 -39.05
C ILE A 155 -34.13 -23.21 -39.58
N LEU A 156 -34.12 -21.95 -39.13
CA LEU A 156 -35.09 -20.95 -39.60
C LEU A 156 -34.96 -20.66 -41.10
N GLU A 157 -33.73 -20.61 -41.63
CA GLU A 157 -33.47 -20.44 -43.06
C GLU A 157 -33.96 -21.64 -43.88
N GLU A 158 -33.68 -22.86 -43.42
CA GLU A 158 -34.14 -24.11 -44.04
C GLU A 158 -35.67 -24.19 -44.09
N GLU A 159 -36.34 -23.98 -42.94
CA GLU A 159 -37.80 -23.99 -42.85
C GLU A 159 -38.45 -22.88 -43.66
N SER A 160 -37.85 -21.68 -43.70
CA SER A 160 -38.35 -20.56 -44.51
C SER A 160 -38.32 -20.90 -46.00
N LEU A 161 -37.27 -21.58 -46.47
CA LEU A 161 -37.14 -22.01 -47.87
C LEU A 161 -38.17 -23.10 -48.22
N LEU A 162 -38.35 -24.09 -47.34
CA LEU A 162 -39.34 -25.15 -47.50
C LEU A 162 -40.76 -24.57 -47.57
N LEU A 163 -41.10 -23.67 -46.66
CA LEU A 163 -42.39 -23.00 -46.65
C LEU A 163 -42.60 -22.17 -47.91
N SER A 164 -41.60 -21.40 -48.36
CA SER A 164 -41.71 -20.61 -49.59
C SER A 164 -41.96 -21.51 -50.80
N THR A 165 -41.28 -22.65 -50.88
CA THR A 165 -41.48 -23.64 -51.95
C THR A 165 -42.91 -24.19 -51.92
N ALA A 166 -43.40 -24.61 -50.75
CA ALA A 166 -44.76 -25.13 -50.60
C ALA A 166 -45.82 -24.08 -50.96
N VAL A 167 -45.63 -22.82 -50.56
CA VAL A 167 -46.52 -21.71 -50.92
C VAL A 167 -46.55 -21.49 -52.43
N ASN A 168 -45.38 -21.50 -53.09
CA ASN A 168 -45.31 -21.37 -54.54
C ASN A 168 -46.02 -22.53 -55.25
N GLU A 169 -45.81 -23.77 -54.81
CA GLU A 169 -46.51 -24.93 -55.37
C GLU A 169 -48.04 -24.85 -55.19
N ILE A 170 -48.52 -24.37 -54.04
CA ILE A 170 -49.95 -24.14 -53.79
C ILE A 170 -50.47 -23.05 -54.73
N GLN A 171 -49.73 -21.95 -54.88
CA GLN A 171 -50.11 -20.85 -55.76
C GLN A 171 -50.16 -21.28 -57.23
N ASP A 172 -49.21 -22.10 -57.68
CA ASP A 172 -49.17 -22.66 -59.03
C ASP A 172 -50.38 -23.58 -59.28
N LYS A 173 -50.68 -24.48 -58.34
CA LYS A 173 -51.86 -25.36 -58.42
C LYS A 173 -53.17 -24.58 -58.41
N LEU A 174 -53.28 -23.54 -57.58
CA LEU A 174 -54.45 -22.68 -57.53
C LEU A 174 -54.66 -21.94 -58.86
N THR A 175 -53.58 -21.39 -59.43
CA THR A 175 -53.60 -20.72 -60.74
C THR A 175 -54.06 -21.68 -61.84
N GLN A 176 -53.56 -22.93 -61.84
CA GLN A 176 -53.99 -23.95 -62.78
C GLN A 176 -55.48 -24.29 -62.65
N ILE A 177 -56.00 -24.39 -61.42
CA ILE A 177 -57.44 -24.61 -61.17
C ILE A 177 -58.27 -23.44 -61.71
N CYS A 178 -57.86 -22.20 -61.47
CA CYS A 178 -58.56 -21.01 -61.98
C CYS A 178 -58.62 -21.00 -63.50
N ILE A 179 -57.51 -21.28 -64.19
CA ILE A 179 -57.47 -21.39 -65.66
C ILE A 179 -58.39 -22.51 -66.16
N ASN A 180 -58.36 -23.69 -65.53
CA ASN A 180 -59.21 -24.82 -65.91
C ASN A 180 -60.70 -24.51 -65.70
N ALA A 181 -61.06 -23.76 -64.65
CA ALA A 181 -62.43 -23.32 -64.41
C ALA A 181 -62.92 -22.31 -65.47
N GLU A 182 -62.05 -21.41 -65.94
CA GLU A 182 -62.37 -20.50 -67.06
C GLU A 182 -62.55 -21.24 -68.39
N ILE A 183 -61.80 -22.32 -68.62
CA ILE A 183 -61.94 -23.18 -69.82
C ILE A 183 -63.24 -24.00 -69.78
N ILE A 184 -63.66 -24.47 -68.61
CA ILE A 184 -64.88 -25.30 -68.43
C ILE A 184 -66.15 -24.42 -68.31
N GLY A 185 -66.01 -23.14 -67.95
CA GLY A 185 -67.09 -22.17 -67.72
C GLY A 185 -67.79 -21.60 -68.96
N ASN A 186 -67.79 -22.30 -70.10
CA ASN A 186 -68.70 -22.00 -71.21
C ASN A 186 -69.27 -23.33 -71.76
N PRO A 187 -70.55 -23.63 -71.46
CA PRO A 187 -71.65 -22.92 -72.10
C PRO A 187 -72.68 -22.33 -71.12
N VAL A 188 -73.17 -21.16 -71.50
CA VAL A 188 -74.38 -20.52 -70.99
C VAL A 188 -75.58 -21.44 -71.25
N GLU A 189 -76.14 -22.00 -70.18
CA GLU A 189 -77.56 -22.40 -70.16
C GLU A 189 -78.20 -21.79 -68.91
N LYS A 190 -79.11 -20.83 -69.15
CA LYS A 190 -79.92 -20.18 -68.11
C LYS A 190 -80.76 -21.23 -67.40
N MET A 191 -80.30 -21.71 -66.25
CA MET A 191 -81.12 -22.48 -65.32
C MET A 191 -81.98 -21.51 -64.51
N GLN A 192 -83.25 -21.41 -64.86
CA GLN A 192 -84.25 -20.61 -64.16
C GLN A 192 -84.57 -21.29 -62.82
N CYS A 193 -83.99 -20.80 -61.73
CA CYS A 193 -84.28 -21.28 -60.38
C CYS A 193 -85.59 -20.67 -59.87
N CYS A 194 -86.54 -21.55 -59.52
CA CYS A 194 -87.78 -21.19 -58.86
C CYS A 194 -87.50 -20.64 -57.45
N ASP A 195 -88.09 -19.47 -57.20
CA ASP A 195 -88.03 -18.73 -55.96
C ASP A 195 -88.96 -19.40 -54.93
N SER A 196 -88.43 -20.33 -54.14
CA SER A 196 -89.16 -20.88 -52.99
C SER A 196 -88.32 -20.81 -51.71
N SER A 197 -88.24 -19.59 -51.17
CA SER A 197 -88.28 -19.22 -49.75
C SER A 197 -87.97 -20.35 -48.76
N CYS A 198 -86.69 -20.57 -48.44
CA CYS A 198 -86.30 -21.22 -47.19
C CYS A 198 -86.21 -20.14 -46.11
N LYS A 199 -87.11 -20.19 -45.13
CA LYS A 199 -87.22 -19.19 -44.07
C LYS A 199 -86.05 -19.29 -43.12
N ASP A 200 -85.35 -18.17 -42.99
CA ASP A 200 -84.33 -17.90 -42.00
C ASP A 200 -84.95 -17.93 -40.59
N VAL A 201 -84.37 -18.69 -39.67
CA VAL A 201 -84.73 -18.67 -38.25
C VAL A 201 -83.51 -18.18 -37.50
N HIS A 202 -83.41 -16.86 -37.36
CA HIS A 202 -82.48 -16.24 -36.43
C HIS A 202 -82.91 -16.57 -35.00
N VAL A 203 -82.08 -17.32 -34.28
CA VAL A 203 -82.12 -17.36 -32.82
C VAL A 203 -81.16 -16.30 -32.32
N THR A 204 -81.69 -15.10 -32.10
CA THR A 204 -81.06 -14.10 -31.24
C THR A 204 -81.33 -14.49 -29.79
N MET A 205 -80.27 -14.70 -29.00
CA MET A 205 -80.36 -14.46 -27.56
C MET A 205 -79.11 -13.69 -27.12
N ASP A 206 -79.35 -12.39 -26.97
CA ASP A 206 -78.52 -11.45 -26.21
C ASP A 206 -78.79 -11.65 -24.70
N ILE A 207 -78.02 -10.94 -23.86
CA ILE A 207 -77.91 -10.91 -22.37
C ILE A 207 -76.62 -11.62 -21.92
N GLY A 208 -75.57 -10.99 -21.41
CA GLY A 208 -75.31 -9.61 -20.99
C GLY A 208 -73.88 -9.53 -20.38
N PRO A 209 -73.39 -8.34 -19.97
CA PRO A 209 -71.97 -8.07 -19.78
C PRO A 209 -71.50 -8.26 -18.33
N GLU A 210 -70.38 -8.96 -18.11
CA GLU A 210 -69.66 -8.94 -16.82
C GLU A 210 -68.21 -8.47 -17.00
N THR A 211 -68.05 -7.18 -16.72
CA THR A 211 -67.08 -6.57 -15.79
C THR A 211 -65.70 -7.22 -15.65
N ILE A 212 -64.73 -6.50 -16.21
CA ILE A 212 -63.32 -6.42 -15.82
C ILE A 212 -63.16 -6.25 -14.30
N PRO A 213 -62.24 -6.98 -13.66
CA PRO A 213 -61.49 -6.44 -12.52
C PRO A 213 -60.07 -6.09 -12.92
N LYS A 214 -59.69 -4.90 -12.45
CA LYS A 214 -58.39 -4.25 -12.60
C LYS A 214 -57.26 -5.12 -12.07
N GLY A 215 -56.11 -4.98 -12.72
CA GLY A 215 -54.86 -5.52 -12.20
C GLY A 215 -54.44 -4.81 -10.92
N ASP A 216 -53.88 -5.62 -10.02
CA ASP A 216 -53.06 -5.14 -8.91
C ASP A 216 -51.64 -5.67 -9.11
N VAL A 217 -50.72 -4.73 -9.31
CA VAL A 217 -49.29 -4.90 -9.05
C VAL A 217 -49.05 -4.46 -7.60
N PRO A 218 -48.32 -5.25 -6.80
CA PRO A 218 -47.48 -4.65 -5.77
C PRO A 218 -45.99 -4.97 -5.95
N THR A 219 -45.23 -3.88 -5.99
CA THR A 219 -43.78 -3.74 -5.83
C THR A 219 -43.36 -3.96 -4.37
N GLY A 220 -42.15 -4.49 -4.15
CA GLY A 220 -41.39 -4.46 -2.89
C GLY A 220 -41.65 -5.69 -2.00
N TYR A 221 -40.65 -6.51 -1.65
CA TYR A 221 -39.26 -6.21 -1.26
C TYR A 221 -38.24 -7.11 -1.95
#